data_AF-A0A832ZN54-F1
#
_entry.id   AF-A0A832ZN54-F1
#
_cell.length_a   1.000
_cell.length_b   1.000
_cell.length_c   1.000
_cell.angle_alpha   90.00
_cell.angle_beta   90.00
_cell.angle_gamma   90.00
#
_symmetry.space_group_name_H-M   'P 1'
#
loop_
_entity.id
_entity.type
_entity.pdbx_description
1 polymer ?
#
loop_
_entity_poly.entity_id
_entity_poly.type
_entity_poly.pdbx_seq_one_letter_code
_entity_poly.pdbx_strand_id
1 'polypeptide(L)'
;MECLKPELYQGLDLEFIVARKEVIRKIEVLAINIYSCPPTPFQYAALKAFKMGIKWFNKVGDEYRKRRDIVLKELSRLPGVKTVKPRGAFYVFPNVKEFIRILGYKNVDELSRVMLFEAGVSMLPGTAFPLYG
;
A
#
# COMPACT_ATOMS: atom_id res chain seq x y z
N MET A 1 -1.87 2.62 15.28
CA MET A 1 -2.74 1.79 14.41
C MET A 1 -1.87 1.20 13.32
N GLU A 2 -1.39 -0.02 13.52
CA GLU A 2 -0.87 -0.82 12.41
C GLU A 2 -2.04 -1.68 11.94
N CYS A 3 -2.59 -1.37 10.76
CA CYS A 3 -3.26 -2.40 9.99
C CYS A 3 -2.26 -3.54 9.82
N LEU A 4 -2.66 -4.77 10.14
CA LEU A 4 -1.90 -5.98 9.80
C LEU A 4 -1.49 -5.87 8.33
N LYS A 5 -0.19 -5.79 8.05
CA LYS A 5 0.27 -5.65 6.68
C LYS A 5 -0.02 -6.97 5.92
N PRO A 6 -0.57 -6.89 4.71
CA PRO A 6 -1.40 -7.94 4.14
C PRO A 6 -0.59 -8.72 3.09
N GLU A 7 0.53 -9.30 3.51
CA GLU A 7 1.33 -10.13 2.59
C GLU A 7 1.18 -11.62 2.90
N LEU A 8 0.81 -11.99 4.13
CA LEU A 8 0.57 -13.38 4.50
C LEU A 8 -0.91 -13.80 4.49
N TYR A 9 -1.81 -12.84 4.33
CA TYR A 9 -3.26 -13.01 4.47
C TYR A 9 -4.04 -12.39 3.30
N GLN A 10 -3.41 -12.28 2.12
CA GLN A 10 -4.14 -11.86 0.92
C GLN A 10 -5.29 -12.85 0.66
N GLY A 11 -6.53 -12.34 0.71
CA GLY A 11 -7.75 -13.14 0.57
C GLY A 11 -8.53 -13.38 1.87
N LEU A 12 -8.04 -12.92 3.02
CA LEU A 12 -8.83 -12.87 4.26
C LEU A 12 -9.61 -11.55 4.30
N ASP A 13 -10.90 -11.64 4.03
CA ASP A 13 -11.85 -10.52 4.08
C ASP A 13 -12.25 -10.24 5.55
N LEU A 14 -11.31 -9.66 6.30
CA LEU A 14 -11.50 -9.36 7.72
C LEU A 14 -10.72 -8.12 8.16
N GLU A 15 -11.46 -7.10 8.56
CA GLU A 15 -10.96 -5.86 9.15
C GLU A 15 -11.52 -5.61 10.55
N PHE A 16 -10.91 -4.67 11.26
CA PHE A 16 -11.39 -4.20 12.56
C PHE A 16 -11.38 -2.67 12.62
N ILE A 17 -12.33 -2.12 13.40
CA ILE A 17 -12.46 -0.69 13.62
C ILE A 17 -12.34 -0.43 15.12
N VAL A 18 -11.51 0.54 15.49
CA VAL A 18 -11.40 1.05 16.85
C VAL A 18 -11.91 2.49 16.86
N ALA A 19 -13.03 2.73 17.51
CA ALA A 19 -13.67 4.04 17.58
C ALA A 19 -14.42 4.21 18.91
N ARG A 20 -14.95 5.41 19.16
CA ARG A 20 -15.80 5.68 20.32
C ARG A 20 -17.04 4.79 20.31
N LYS A 21 -17.52 4.39 21.49
CA LYS A 21 -18.64 3.45 21.64
C LYS A 21 -19.89 3.90 20.91
N GLU A 22 -20.16 5.21 20.89
CA GLU A 22 -21.31 5.81 20.21
C GLU A 22 -21.22 5.64 18.69
N VAL A 23 -20.01 5.67 18.14
CA VAL A 23 -19.74 5.46 16.71
C VAL A 23 -19.85 3.98 16.35
N ILE A 24 -19.27 3.10 17.18
CA ILE A 24 -19.33 1.64 16.96
C ILE A 24 -20.76 1.14 16.89
N ARG A 25 -21.66 1.62 17.77
CA ARG A 25 -23.09 1.25 17.73
C ARG A 25 -23.76 1.59 16.39
N LYS A 26 -23.43 2.74 15.80
CA LYS A 26 -23.97 3.14 14.49
C LYS A 26 -23.39 2.28 13.36
N ILE A 27 -22.09 1.97 13.43
CA ILE A 27 -21.42 1.09 12.46
C ILE A 27 -21.98 -0.33 12.52
N GLU A 28 -22.29 -0.85 13.71
CA GLU A 28 -22.88 -2.17 13.89
C GLU A 28 -24.25 -2.31 13.21
N VAL A 29 -25.11 -1.28 13.34
CA VAL A 29 -26.38 -1.22 12.61
C VAL A 29 -26.17 -1.18 11.09
N LEU A 30 -25.14 -0.50 10.60
CA LEU A 30 -24.82 -0.54 9.17
C LEU A 30 -24.31 -1.91 8.73
N ALA A 31 -23.38 -2.50 9.50
CA ALA A 31 -22.77 -3.79 9.20
C ALA A 31 -23.81 -4.91 9.11
N ILE A 32 -24.77 -4.97 10.04
CA ILE A 32 -25.80 -6.02 10.03
C ILE A 32 -26.69 -5.95 8.78
N ASN A 33 -26.92 -4.75 8.25
CA ASN A 33 -27.75 -4.51 7.07
C ASN A 33 -26.98 -4.63 5.73
N ILE A 34 -25.64 -4.53 5.73
CA ILE A 34 -24.83 -4.59 4.51
C ILE A 34 -24.24 -5.99 4.31
N TYR A 35 -23.63 -6.57 5.34
CA TYR A 35 -22.89 -7.83 5.23
C TYR A 35 -23.06 -8.77 6.45
N SER A 36 -23.98 -8.45 7.38
CA SER A 36 -24.31 -9.23 8.57
C SER A 36 -23.15 -9.40 9.57
N CYS A 37 -22.19 -10.27 9.26
CA CYS A 37 -21.05 -10.57 10.13
C CYS A 37 -19.86 -11.10 9.30
N PRO A 38 -18.62 -10.95 9.80
CA PRO A 38 -17.45 -11.46 9.11
C PRO A 38 -17.39 -13.01 9.13
N PRO A 39 -16.79 -13.67 8.11
CA PRO A 39 -16.71 -15.12 8.05
C PRO A 39 -16.05 -15.75 9.28
N THR A 40 -16.69 -16.78 9.85
CA THR A 40 -16.22 -17.46 11.07
C THR A 40 -14.78 -17.99 10.96
N PRO A 41 -14.35 -18.64 9.85
CA PRO A 41 -12.96 -19.11 9.73
C PRO A 41 -11.93 -17.98 9.87
N PHE A 42 -12.27 -16.78 9.41
CA PHE A 42 -11.38 -15.62 9.43
C PHE A 42 -11.24 -15.05 10.85
N GLN A 43 -12.33 -15.08 11.63
CA GLN A 43 -12.29 -14.70 13.04
C GLN A 43 -11.34 -15.62 13.84
N TYR A 44 -11.35 -16.93 13.57
CA TYR A 44 -10.39 -17.88 14.19
C TYR A 44 -8.94 -17.63 13.73
N ALA A 45 -8.73 -17.31 12.45
CA ALA A 45 -7.42 -16.97 11.93
C ALA A 45 -6.86 -15.71 12.61
N ALA A 46 -7.68 -14.66 12.76
CA ALA A 46 -7.30 -13.44 13.47
C ALA A 46 -6.97 -13.69 14.95
N LEU A 47 -7.79 -14.50 15.65
CA LEU A 47 -7.50 -14.88 17.03
C LEU A 47 -6.13 -15.55 17.17
N LYS A 48 -5.78 -16.45 16.25
CA LYS A 48 -4.47 -17.10 16.22
C LYS A 48 -3.35 -16.10 15.93
N ALA A 49 -3.55 -15.20 14.96
CA ALA A 49 -2.59 -14.16 14.60
C ALA A 49 -2.29 -13.22 15.78
N PHE A 50 -3.32 -12.77 16.51
CA PHE A 50 -3.15 -11.94 17.69
C PHE A 50 -2.37 -12.65 18.80
N LYS A 51 -2.59 -13.95 19.01
CA LYS A 51 -1.84 -14.75 19.99
C LYS A 51 -0.37 -14.95 19.63
N MET A 52 -0.04 -15.01 18.33
CA MET A 52 1.35 -15.14 17.86
C MET A 52 2.16 -13.85 18.07
N GLY A 53 1.49 -12.70 18.21
CA GLY A 53 2.09 -11.41 18.48
C GLY A 53 2.83 -10.79 17.28
N ILE A 54 3.34 -9.58 17.47
CA ILE A 54 3.87 -8.76 16.36
C ILE A 54 5.32 -9.09 15.96
N LYS A 55 6.04 -9.88 16.77
CA LYS A 55 7.49 -10.14 16.55
C LYS A 55 7.79 -10.76 15.18
N TRP A 56 6.85 -11.55 14.65
CA TRP A 56 6.97 -12.14 13.33
C TRP A 56 7.08 -11.08 12.21
N PHE A 57 6.44 -9.91 12.38
CA PHE A 57 6.50 -8.82 11.40
C PHE A 57 7.84 -8.07 11.37
N ASN A 58 8.70 -8.20 12.39
CA ASN A 58 9.98 -7.50 12.41
C ASN A 58 10.86 -7.91 11.21
N LYS A 59 10.96 -9.21 10.97
CA LYS A 59 11.74 -9.77 9.84
C LYS A 59 11.18 -9.31 8.50
N VAL A 60 9.85 -9.27 8.38
CA VAL A 60 9.15 -8.78 7.19
C VAL A 60 9.46 -7.29 6.98
N GLY A 61 9.37 -6.49 8.05
CA GLY A 61 9.70 -5.07 8.03
C GLY A 61 11.14 -4.78 7.63
N ASP A 62 12.11 -5.58 8.08
CA ASP A 62 13.51 -5.45 7.70
C ASP A 62 13.74 -5.71 6.21
N GLU A 63 13.09 -6.74 5.66
CA GLU A 63 13.17 -7.05 4.23
C GLU A 63 12.57 -5.92 3.37
N TYR A 64 11.41 -5.37 3.76
CA TYR A 64 10.84 -4.20 3.07
C TYR A 64 11.71 -2.96 3.19
N ARG A 65 12.36 -2.73 4.34
CA ARG A 65 13.34 -1.63 4.51
C ARG A 65 14.49 -1.78 3.52
N LYS A 66 15.07 -2.99 3.40
CA LYS A 66 16.16 -3.27 2.46
C LYS A 66 15.74 -3.02 1.01
N ARG A 67 14.57 -3.53 0.60
CA ARG A 67 14.02 -3.32 -0.76
C ARG A 67 13.76 -1.85 -1.05
N ARG A 68 13.14 -1.14 -0.12
CA ARG A 68 12.89 0.30 -0.22
C ARG A 68 14.18 1.07 -0.45
N ASP A 69 15.21 0.78 0.35
CA ASP A 69 16.48 1.51 0.28
C ASP A 69 17.21 1.26 -1.05
N ILE A 70 17.12 0.05 -1.62
CA ILE A 70 17.61 -0.24 -2.98
C ILE A 70 16.85 0.59 -4.02
N VAL A 71 15.50 0.56 -3.99
CA VAL A 71 14.68 1.30 -4.97
C VAL A 71 14.94 2.81 -4.90
N LEU A 72 15.00 3.39 -3.71
CA LEU A 72 15.30 4.82 -3.54
C LEU A 72 16.68 5.17 -4.06
N LYS A 73 17.69 4.32 -3.83
CA LYS A 73 19.04 4.51 -4.34
C LYS A 73 19.04 4.53 -5.87
N GLU A 74 18.43 3.55 -6.52
CA GLU A 74 18.41 3.49 -7.99
C GLU A 74 17.59 4.62 -8.60
N LEU A 75 16.43 4.97 -8.03
CA LEU A 75 15.63 6.11 -8.49
C LEU A 75 16.38 7.44 -8.35
N SER A 76 17.17 7.62 -7.29
CA SER A 76 17.93 8.86 -7.07
C SER A 76 19.04 9.10 -8.10
N ARG A 77 19.44 8.06 -8.84
CA ARG A 77 20.43 8.16 -9.92
C ARG A 77 19.84 8.66 -11.24
N LEU A 78 18.51 8.62 -11.38
CA LEU A 78 17.84 9.03 -12.60
C LEU A 78 17.73 10.57 -12.66
N PRO A 79 18.12 11.20 -13.78
CA PRO A 79 18.04 12.66 -13.92
C PRO A 79 16.58 13.13 -13.86
N GLY A 80 16.30 14.19 -13.11
CA GLY A 80 14.95 14.74 -13.02
C GLY A 80 13.95 13.93 -12.18
N VAL A 81 14.38 12.83 -11.54
CA VAL A 81 13.57 12.07 -10.58
C VAL A 81 13.85 12.54 -9.16
N LYS A 82 12.80 12.92 -8.42
CA LYS A 82 12.89 13.32 -7.01
C LYS A 82 12.13 12.32 -6.14
N THR A 83 12.72 11.87 -5.04
CA THR A 83 12.09 10.90 -4.13
C THR A 83 12.06 11.42 -2.70
N VAL A 84 11.06 10.99 -1.94
CA VAL A 84 10.97 11.19 -0.49
C VAL A 84 11.05 9.82 0.15
N LYS A 85 11.90 9.66 1.18
CA LYS A 85 12.02 8.38 1.91
C LYS A 85 10.75 8.14 2.74
N PRO A 86 9.91 7.14 2.41
CA PRO A 86 8.70 6.88 3.17
C PRO A 86 9.04 6.28 4.54
N ARG A 87 8.30 6.73 5.56
CA ARG A 87 8.43 6.24 6.94
C ARG A 87 7.68 4.91 7.17
N GLY A 88 6.77 4.56 6.27
CA GLY A 88 5.93 3.35 6.35
C GLY A 88 5.40 2.94 4.97
N ALA A 89 4.47 1.97 4.93
CA ALA A 89 4.00 1.29 3.72
C ALA A 89 5.13 0.63 2.89
N PHE A 90 4.77 0.01 1.77
CA PHE A 90 5.70 -0.68 0.86
C PHE A 90 5.79 -0.03 -0.54
N TYR A 91 5.23 1.16 -0.70
CA TYR A 91 5.23 1.92 -1.94
C TYR A 91 6.22 3.09 -1.90
N VAL A 92 6.74 3.46 -3.06
CA VAL A 92 7.47 4.73 -3.28
C VAL A 92 6.71 5.57 -4.29
N PHE A 93 6.67 6.88 -4.07
CA PHE A 93 5.97 7.82 -4.94
C PHE A 93 6.94 8.86 -5.48
N PRO A 94 7.75 8.50 -6.51
CA PRO A 94 8.72 9.43 -7.10
C PRO A 94 8.01 10.55 -7.87
N ASN A 95 8.50 11.77 -7.71
CA ASN A 95 8.14 12.86 -8.61
C ASN A 95 9.02 12.77 -9.86
N VAL A 96 8.37 12.51 -11.00
CA VAL A 96 8.99 12.28 -12.30
C VAL A 96 8.66 13.40 -13.32
N LYS A 97 8.16 14.55 -12.87
CA LYS A 97 7.74 15.65 -13.77
C LYS A 97 8.88 16.10 -14.70
N GLU A 98 10.09 16.25 -14.17
CA GLU A 98 11.25 16.64 -14.98
C GLU A 98 11.78 15.47 -15.82
N PHE A 99 11.75 14.24 -15.29
CA PHE A 99 12.14 13.04 -16.04
C PHE A 99 11.27 12.83 -17.29
N ILE A 100 9.95 13.01 -17.17
CA ILE A 100 9.00 12.98 -18.30
C ILE A 100 9.38 14.01 -19.37
N ARG A 101 9.71 15.24 -18.94
CA ARG A 101 10.14 16.31 -19.84
C ARG A 101 11.44 15.97 -20.59
N ILE A 102 12.42 15.38 -19.90
CA ILE A 102 13.70 14.95 -20.50
C ILE A 102 13.47 13.89 -21.57
N LEU A 103 12.59 12.92 -21.32
CA LEU A 103 12.28 11.85 -22.25
C LEU A 103 11.32 12.25 -23.39
N GLY A 104 10.71 13.44 -23.30
CA GLY A 104 9.79 13.94 -24.31
C GLY A 104 8.39 13.31 -24.23
N TYR A 105 8.01 12.71 -23.10
CA TYR A 105 6.64 12.21 -22.90
C TYR A 105 5.71 13.35 -22.48
N LYS A 106 4.42 13.23 -22.81
CA LYS A 106 3.40 14.25 -22.54
C LYS A 106 2.97 14.27 -21.08
N ASN A 107 2.82 13.09 -20.47
CA ASN A 107 2.33 12.94 -19.11
C ASN A 107 2.76 11.60 -18.49
N VAL A 108 2.37 11.40 -17.23
CA VAL A 108 2.71 10.20 -16.44
C VAL A 108 1.98 8.94 -16.92
N ASP A 109 0.81 9.08 -17.52
CA ASP A 109 0.04 7.96 -18.07
C ASP A 109 0.75 7.35 -19.28
N GLU A 110 1.30 8.20 -20.16
CA GLU A 110 2.12 7.76 -21.29
C GLU A 110 3.39 7.03 -20.82
N LEU A 111 4.10 7.59 -19.84
CA LEU A 111 5.25 6.93 -19.22
C LEU A 111 4.86 5.56 -18.64
N SER A 112 3.75 5.49 -17.90
CA SER A 112 3.28 4.23 -17.27
C SER A 112 2.92 3.18 -18.32
N ARG A 113 2.33 3.62 -19.44
CA ARG A 113 2.00 2.75 -20.57
C ARG A 113 3.26 2.21 -21.26
N VAL A 114 4.25 3.05 -21.54
CA VAL A 114 5.53 2.63 -22.12
C VAL A 114 6.24 1.64 -21.20
N MET A 115 6.32 1.94 -19.91
CA MET A 115 6.92 1.03 -18.92
C MET A 115 6.22 -0.34 -18.92
N LEU A 116 4.90 -0.38 -19.05
CA LEU A 116 4.15 -1.63 -19.11
C LEU A 116 4.41 -2.41 -20.40
N PHE A 117 4.30 -1.77 -21.56
CA PHE A 117 4.33 -2.47 -22.85
C PHE A 117 5.75 -2.72 -23.40
N GLU A 118 6.71 -1.83 -23.12
CA GLU A 118 8.08 -1.94 -23.63
C GLU A 118 9.04 -2.54 -22.61
N ALA A 119 8.91 -2.15 -21.33
CA ALA A 119 9.80 -2.64 -20.27
C ALA A 119 9.20 -3.81 -19.47
N GLY A 120 7.91 -4.14 -19.66
CA GLY A 120 7.23 -5.20 -18.90
C GLY A 120 7.00 -4.85 -17.43
N VAL A 121 7.09 -3.57 -17.05
CA VAL A 121 6.97 -3.08 -15.67
C VAL A 121 5.66 -2.33 -15.50
N SER A 122 4.75 -2.89 -14.71
CA SER A 122 3.50 -2.21 -14.36
C SER A 122 3.74 -1.19 -13.23
N MET A 123 3.27 0.04 -13.45
CA MET A 123 3.31 1.12 -12.48
C MET A 123 1.96 1.83 -12.45
N LEU A 124 1.58 2.35 -11.27
CA LEU A 124 0.36 3.14 -11.14
C LEU A 124 0.67 4.63 -11.37
N PRO A 125 0.01 5.30 -12.32
CA PRO A 125 0.23 6.72 -12.56
C PRO A 125 -0.27 7.54 -11.37
N GLY A 126 0.37 8.69 -11.13
CA GLY A 126 -0.01 9.59 -10.04
C GLY A 126 -1.43 10.16 -10.16
N THR A 127 -1.97 10.21 -11.39
CA THR A 127 -3.36 10.59 -11.70
C THR A 127 -4.40 9.69 -11.03
N ALA A 128 -4.04 8.46 -10.67
CA ALA A 128 -4.92 7.55 -9.91
C ALA A 128 -5.09 7.97 -8.43
N PHE A 129 -4.29 8.93 -7.93
CA PHE A 129 -4.34 9.42 -6.56
C PHE A 129 -4.87 10.87 -6.51
N PRO A 130 -6.20 11.07 -6.42
CA PRO A 130 -6.84 12.38 -6.62
C PRO A 130 -6.57 13.43 -5.53
N LEU A 131 -5.95 13.06 -4.40
CA LEU A 131 -5.77 13.96 -3.26
C LEU A 131 -4.39 14.66 -3.20
N TYR A 132 -3.40 14.26 -4.02
CA TYR A 132 -2.03 14.79 -3.96
C TYR A 132 -1.26 14.75 -5.30
N GLY A 133 -1.85 15.21 -6.41
CA GLY A 133 -1.22 15.32 -7.73
C GLY A 133 -0.57 16.68 -8.04
#